data_AF-A0A4Q3R7Q0-F1
#
_entry.id   AF-A0A4Q3R7Q0-F1
#
_cell.length_a   1.000
_cell.length_b   1.000
_cell.length_c   1.000
_cell.angle_alpha   90.00
_cell.angle_beta   90.00
_cell.angle_gamma   90.00
#
_symmetry.space_group_name_H-M   'P 1'
#
loop_
_entity.id
_entity.type
_entity.pdbx_description
1 polymer ?
#
loop_
_entity_poly.entity_id
_entity_poly.type
_entity_poly.pdbx_seq_one_letter_code
_entity_poly.pdbx_strand_id
1 'polypeptide(L)'
;MAQVSIESLGSSSESQFTFSDKMRDAVVNYKIGSVLNTPGPLQSAQDWNRIINELQTTAKETRLKIPVIYGLDHIHGVSYIGGGTLFPQPIAQAATWNRQLAYNAGVITAYESRAAGVPWTFSPALDLGTNPLWPRIWEG
;
A
#
# COMPACT_ATOMS: atom_id res chain seq x y z
N MET A 1 -10.20 -5.28 -15.00
CA MET A 1 -8.99 -5.79 -14.32
C MET A 1 -9.32 -5.87 -12.84
N ALA A 2 -9.16 -7.04 -12.21
CA ALA A 2 -9.58 -7.24 -10.82
C ALA A 2 -8.45 -6.86 -9.84
N GLN A 3 -8.86 -6.37 -8.66
CA GLN A 3 -8.00 -6.11 -7.51
C GLN A 3 -8.41 -7.03 -6.35
N VAL A 4 -7.45 -7.62 -5.65
CA VAL A 4 -7.70 -8.57 -4.56
C VAL A 4 -6.88 -8.22 -3.30
N SER A 5 -7.38 -8.59 -2.11
CA SER A 5 -6.62 -8.47 -0.87
C SER A 5 -5.48 -9.49 -0.84
N ILE A 6 -4.29 -9.08 -0.36
CA ILE A 6 -3.14 -9.97 -0.16
C ILE A 6 -3.46 -11.18 0.74
N GLU A 7 -4.37 -11.02 1.70
CA GLU A 7 -4.80 -12.08 2.62
C GLU A 7 -5.55 -13.22 1.91
N SER A 8 -6.10 -12.97 0.72
CA SER A 8 -6.72 -14.02 -0.10
C SER A 8 -5.68 -14.92 -0.80
N LEU A 9 -4.43 -14.45 -0.89
CA LEU A 9 -3.36 -15.07 -1.66
C LEU A 9 -2.36 -15.84 -0.78
N GLY A 10 -2.39 -15.64 0.53
CA GLY A 10 -1.43 -16.24 1.46
C GLY A 10 -1.82 -16.00 2.91
N SER A 11 -0.87 -16.24 3.81
CA SER A 11 -1.09 -16.11 5.24
C SER A 11 0.19 -15.63 5.93
N SER A 12 0.04 -15.17 7.16
CA SER A 12 1.18 -14.79 8.00
C SER A 12 1.42 -15.81 9.09
N SER A 13 2.69 -16.14 9.32
CA SER A 13 3.18 -16.95 10.45
C SER A 13 4.39 -16.26 11.06
N GLU A 14 4.47 -16.19 12.39
CA GLU A 14 5.63 -15.63 13.11
C GLU A 14 6.13 -14.28 12.56
N SER A 15 5.17 -13.38 12.25
CA SER A 15 5.39 -12.03 11.70
C SER A 15 5.79 -11.94 10.23
N GLN A 16 6.00 -13.05 9.54
CA GLN A 16 6.29 -13.05 8.10
C GLN A 16 5.09 -13.48 7.28
N PHE A 17 4.82 -12.74 6.20
CA PHE A 17 3.83 -13.16 5.20
C PHE A 17 4.45 -14.05 4.12
N THR A 18 3.75 -15.11 3.76
CA THR A 18 4.09 -16.01 2.65
C THR A 18 2.88 -16.24 1.74
N PHE A 19 3.13 -16.29 0.44
CA PHE A 19 2.10 -16.64 -0.53
C PHE A 19 1.82 -18.14 -0.51
N SER A 20 0.58 -18.50 -0.81
CA SER A 20 0.16 -19.87 -1.12
C SER A 20 0.10 -20.07 -2.64
N ASP A 21 -0.15 -21.31 -3.08
CA ASP A 21 -0.34 -21.64 -4.50
C ASP A 21 -1.46 -20.82 -5.18
N LYS A 22 -2.41 -20.30 -4.39
CA LYS A 22 -3.47 -19.40 -4.85
C LYS A 22 -2.93 -18.13 -5.51
N MET A 23 -1.77 -17.63 -5.07
CA MET A 23 -1.15 -16.44 -5.67
C MET A 23 -0.85 -16.68 -7.14
N ARG A 24 -0.23 -17.82 -7.45
CA ARG A 24 0.11 -18.18 -8.83
C ARG A 24 -1.14 -18.37 -9.67
N ASP A 25 -2.16 -19.04 -9.14
CA ASP A 25 -3.44 -19.23 -9.84
C ASP A 25 -4.12 -17.88 -10.14
N ALA A 26 -4.16 -16.96 -9.16
CA ALA A 26 -4.70 -15.62 -9.32
C ALA A 26 -3.99 -14.80 -10.41
N VAL A 27 -2.65 -14.81 -10.40
CA VAL A 27 -1.84 -14.02 -11.35
C VAL A 27 -1.82 -14.68 -12.74
N VAL A 28 -1.56 -15.99 -12.80
CA VAL A 28 -1.31 -16.69 -14.05
C VAL A 28 -2.59 -17.14 -14.73
N ASN A 29 -3.59 -17.64 -14.02
CA ASN A 29 -4.81 -18.15 -14.64
C ASN A 29 -5.89 -17.06 -14.69
N TYR A 30 -6.13 -16.37 -13.56
CA TYR A 30 -7.17 -15.34 -13.49
C TYR A 30 -6.74 -13.95 -13.92
N LYS A 31 -5.44 -13.73 -14.16
CA LYS A 31 -4.90 -12.46 -14.69
C LYS A 31 -5.30 -11.25 -13.85
N ILE A 32 -5.26 -11.38 -12.51
CA ILE A 32 -5.44 -10.21 -11.63
C ILE A 32 -4.40 -9.15 -12.00
N GLY A 33 -4.79 -7.87 -11.91
CA GLY A 33 -3.89 -6.78 -12.25
C GLY A 33 -3.45 -5.96 -11.06
N SER A 34 -4.10 -6.11 -9.90
CA SER A 34 -3.71 -5.41 -8.70
C SER A 34 -3.91 -6.23 -7.42
N VAL A 35 -3.06 -5.98 -6.44
CA VAL A 35 -3.20 -6.47 -5.06
C VAL A 35 -3.20 -5.26 -4.13
N LEU A 36 -3.96 -5.35 -3.03
CA LEU A 36 -4.02 -4.32 -2.00
C LEU A 36 -3.96 -4.93 -0.60
N ASN A 37 -4.00 -4.04 0.38
CA ASN A 37 -4.06 -4.31 1.82
C ASN A 37 -2.72 -4.77 2.37
N THR A 38 -2.67 -5.02 3.66
CA THR A 38 -1.44 -5.41 4.35
C THR A 38 -1.62 -6.77 4.97
N PRO A 39 -0.57 -7.60 5.00
CA PRO A 39 -0.61 -8.76 5.89
C PRO A 39 -0.78 -8.29 7.34
N GLY A 40 -1.47 -9.08 8.16
CA GLY A 40 -1.79 -8.69 9.55
C GLY A 40 -0.58 -8.20 10.36
N PRO A 41 0.58 -8.89 10.33
CA PRO A 41 1.82 -8.38 10.94
C PRO A 41 2.47 -7.26 10.11
N LEU A 42 3.00 -6.26 10.80
CA LEU A 42 3.76 -5.17 10.19
C LEU A 42 5.04 -5.70 9.49
N GLN A 43 5.18 -5.39 8.21
CA GLN A 43 6.29 -5.86 7.38
C GLN A 43 7.41 -4.81 7.32
N SER A 44 8.68 -5.25 7.32
CA SER A 44 9.81 -4.36 7.05
C SER A 44 9.86 -3.94 5.57
N ALA A 45 10.69 -2.94 5.24
CA ALA A 45 10.93 -2.58 3.83
C ALA A 45 11.51 -3.76 3.03
N GLN A 46 12.33 -4.61 3.66
CA GLN A 46 12.89 -5.81 3.04
C GLN A 46 11.81 -6.87 2.76
N ASP A 47 10.89 -7.07 3.70
CA ASP A 47 9.75 -7.98 3.53
C ASP A 47 8.85 -7.53 2.39
N TRP A 48 8.53 -6.24 2.33
CA TRP A 48 7.75 -5.66 1.22
C TRP A 48 8.45 -5.86 -0.13
N ASN A 49 9.75 -5.58 -0.22
CA ASN A 49 10.51 -5.84 -1.45
C ASN A 49 10.44 -7.31 -1.86
N ARG A 50 10.54 -8.26 -0.90
CA ARG A 50 10.39 -9.70 -1.17
C ARG A 50 8.99 -10.02 -1.72
N ILE A 51 7.94 -9.57 -1.05
CA ILE A 51 6.54 -9.80 -1.42
C ILE A 51 6.26 -9.26 -2.84
N ILE A 52 6.67 -8.02 -3.11
CA ILE A 52 6.49 -7.39 -4.43
C ILE A 52 7.29 -8.14 -5.50
N ASN A 53 8.55 -8.48 -5.24
CA ASN A 53 9.38 -9.20 -6.20
C ASN A 53 8.82 -10.59 -6.55
N GLU A 54 8.24 -11.30 -5.59
CA GLU A 54 7.59 -12.58 -5.83
C GLU A 54 6.40 -12.42 -6.79
N LEU A 55 5.50 -11.46 -6.51
CA LEU A 55 4.38 -11.10 -7.40
C LEU A 55 4.86 -10.73 -8.81
N GLN A 56 5.88 -9.88 -8.92
CA GLN A 56 6.43 -9.47 -10.23
C GLN A 56 7.07 -10.65 -10.98
N THR A 57 7.71 -11.58 -10.26
CA THR A 57 8.31 -12.76 -10.85
C THR A 57 7.23 -13.68 -11.41
N THR A 58 6.17 -13.95 -10.65
CA THR A 58 5.03 -14.74 -11.14
C THR A 58 4.30 -14.07 -12.30
N ALA A 59 4.17 -12.74 -12.30
CA ALA A 59 3.56 -12.00 -13.41
C ALA A 59 4.30 -12.21 -14.74
N LYS A 60 5.62 -12.44 -14.72
CA LYS A 60 6.43 -12.74 -15.92
C LYS A 60 6.14 -14.11 -16.53
N GLU A 61 5.47 -15.01 -15.82
CA GLU A 61 5.03 -16.30 -16.36
C GLU A 61 3.81 -16.15 -17.28
N THR A 62 3.11 -15.01 -17.20
CA THR A 62 1.95 -14.75 -18.07
C THR A 62 2.36 -14.49 -19.51
N ARG A 63 1.47 -14.82 -20.47
CA ARG A 63 1.69 -14.61 -21.91
C ARG A 63 2.16 -13.19 -22.27
N LEU A 64 1.59 -12.17 -21.62
CA LEU A 64 1.88 -10.75 -21.89
C LEU A 64 2.87 -10.13 -20.92
N LYS A 65 3.20 -10.81 -19.80
CA LYS A 65 4.14 -10.32 -18.78
C LYS A 65 3.76 -8.93 -18.22
N ILE A 66 2.47 -8.64 -18.16
CA ILE A 66 1.96 -7.40 -17.58
C ILE A 66 2.20 -7.45 -16.05
N PRO A 67 2.88 -6.45 -15.46
CA PRO A 67 3.13 -6.42 -14.02
C PRO A 67 1.85 -6.22 -13.21
N VAL A 68 1.82 -6.76 -11.99
CA VAL A 68 0.73 -6.57 -11.03
C VAL A 68 1.04 -5.32 -10.20
N ILE A 69 0.12 -4.35 -10.12
CA ILE A 69 0.32 -3.15 -9.30
C ILE A 69 -0.12 -3.39 -7.85
N TYR A 70 0.68 -2.93 -6.88
CA TYR A 70 0.37 -3.09 -5.46
C TYR A 70 0.05 -1.73 -4.84
N GLY A 71 -1.05 -1.63 -4.09
CA GLY A 71 -1.48 -0.40 -3.43
C GLY A 71 -1.55 -0.51 -1.90
N LEU A 72 -1.11 0.55 -1.21
CA LEU A 72 -1.17 0.68 0.25
C LEU A 72 -1.74 2.03 0.70
N ASP A 73 -2.39 2.06 1.86
CA ASP A 73 -2.93 3.27 2.49
C ASP A 73 -1.81 4.07 3.23
N HIS A 74 -1.01 4.83 2.50
CA HIS A 74 -0.03 5.76 3.08
C HIS A 74 -0.65 7.15 3.29
N ILE A 75 -1.75 7.20 4.06
CA ILE A 75 -2.58 8.41 4.24
C ILE A 75 -1.80 9.56 4.89
N HIS A 76 -0.90 9.24 5.82
CA HIS A 76 -0.14 10.23 6.59
C HIS A 76 1.33 9.79 6.75
N GLY A 77 1.95 9.37 5.65
CA GLY A 77 3.24 8.69 5.68
C GLY A 77 3.11 7.19 5.48
N VAL A 78 4.22 6.47 5.54
CA VAL A 78 4.29 5.04 5.20
C VAL A 78 3.87 4.14 6.37
N SER A 79 2.61 4.24 6.79
CA SER A 79 2.10 3.63 8.03
C SER A 79 2.19 2.09 8.10
N TYR A 80 2.39 1.43 6.96
CA TYR A 80 2.42 -0.03 6.85
C TYR A 80 3.80 -0.60 6.53
N ILE A 81 4.84 0.23 6.63
CA ILE A 81 6.23 -0.18 6.45
C ILE A 81 6.94 0.01 7.80
N GLY A 82 7.52 -1.06 8.33
CA GLY A 82 8.23 -1.05 9.60
C GLY A 82 9.36 -0.02 9.62
N GLY A 83 9.35 0.87 10.62
CA GLY A 83 10.31 1.97 10.74
C GLY A 83 10.03 3.18 9.85
N GLY A 84 8.89 3.19 9.14
CA GLY A 84 8.49 4.28 8.26
C GLY A 84 8.10 5.57 8.98
N THR A 85 8.29 6.70 8.30
CA THR A 85 7.92 8.03 8.82
C THR A 85 6.40 8.21 8.85
N LEU A 86 5.89 8.69 10.00
CA LEU A 86 4.50 9.11 10.18
C LEU A 86 4.41 10.64 10.31
N PHE A 87 3.54 11.24 9.52
CA PHE A 87 3.17 12.65 9.59
C PHE A 87 1.89 12.83 10.42
N PRO A 88 1.56 14.06 10.85
CA PRO A 88 0.22 14.36 11.36
C PRO A 88 -0.86 13.97 10.35
N GLN A 89 -2.05 13.64 10.82
CA GLN A 89 -3.18 13.34 9.94
C GLN A 89 -3.54 14.54 9.05
N PRO A 90 -4.16 14.32 7.87
CA PRO A 90 -4.47 15.40 6.92
C PRO A 90 -5.15 16.62 7.53
N ILE A 91 -6.13 16.47 8.42
CA ILE A 91 -6.78 17.60 9.09
C ILE A 91 -5.79 18.48 9.88
N ALA A 92 -4.79 17.86 10.52
CA ALA A 92 -3.75 18.56 11.28
C ALA A 92 -2.72 19.22 10.36
N GLN A 93 -2.41 18.60 9.21
CA GLN A 93 -1.60 19.23 8.18
C GLN A 93 -2.32 20.44 7.56
N ALA A 94 -3.63 20.33 7.31
CA ALA A 94 -4.46 21.42 6.81
C ALA A 94 -4.52 22.60 7.79
N ALA A 95 -4.57 22.34 9.10
CA ALA A 95 -4.55 23.37 10.14
C ALA A 95 -3.28 24.26 10.12
N THR A 96 -2.20 23.81 9.47
CA THR A 96 -0.99 24.62 9.26
C THR A 96 -1.14 25.69 8.18
N TRP A 97 -2.15 25.56 7.31
CA TRP A 97 -2.33 26.36 6.08
C TRP A 97 -1.10 26.38 5.16
N ASN A 98 -0.21 25.39 5.28
CA ASN A 98 1.05 25.32 4.55
C ASN A 98 1.04 24.21 3.50
N ARG A 99 0.72 24.57 2.26
CA ARG A 99 0.73 23.64 1.11
C ARG A 99 2.10 23.03 0.82
N GLN A 100 3.18 23.76 1.09
CA GLN A 100 4.53 23.25 0.86
C GLN A 100 4.87 22.14 1.86
N LEU A 101 4.39 22.24 3.11
CA LEU A 101 4.57 21.19 4.10
C LEU A 101 3.86 19.90 3.68
N ALA A 102 2.59 19.99 3.26
CA ALA A 102 1.84 18.84 2.75
C ALA A 102 2.49 18.23 1.49
N TYR A 103 2.96 19.06 0.57
CA TYR A 103 3.71 18.59 -0.61
C TYR A 103 4.98 17.83 -0.23
N ASN A 104 5.77 18.37 0.70
CA ASN A 104 7.00 17.73 1.16
C ASN A 104 6.71 16.40 1.86
N ALA A 105 5.64 16.31 2.66
CA ALA A 105 5.19 15.07 3.27
C ALA A 105 4.84 14.01 2.20
N GLY A 106 4.15 14.42 1.13
CA GLY A 106 3.87 13.56 -0.03
C GLY A 106 5.13 13.07 -0.74
N VAL A 107 6.12 13.95 -0.96
CA VAL A 107 7.42 13.58 -1.57
C VAL A 107 8.17 12.55 -0.73
N ILE A 108 8.25 12.76 0.59
CA ILE A 108 8.91 11.82 1.52
C ILE A 108 8.17 10.48 1.55
N THR A 109 6.84 10.51 1.63
CA THR A 109 5.99 9.31 1.59
C THR A 109 6.22 8.50 0.31
N ALA A 110 6.27 9.17 -0.85
CA ALA A 110 6.54 8.52 -2.13
C ALA A 110 7.95 7.90 -2.18
N TYR A 111 8.96 8.60 -1.66
CA TYR A 111 10.33 8.09 -1.56
C TYR A 111 10.41 6.83 -0.70
N GLU A 112 9.84 6.86 0.51
CA GLU A 112 9.88 5.72 1.45
C GLU A 112 9.05 4.54 0.94
N SER A 113 7.88 4.79 0.36
CA SER A 113 7.04 3.74 -0.25
C SER A 113 7.78 3.05 -1.40
N ARG A 114 8.44 3.84 -2.25
CA ARG A 114 9.23 3.30 -3.36
C ARG A 114 10.45 2.51 -2.88
N ALA A 115 11.08 2.91 -1.77
CA ALA A 115 12.18 2.17 -1.15
C ALA A 115 11.75 0.76 -0.66
N ALA A 116 10.49 0.59 -0.27
CA ALA A 116 9.89 -0.70 0.04
C ALA A 116 9.35 -1.46 -1.20
N GLY A 117 9.51 -0.89 -2.40
CA GLY A 117 9.06 -1.49 -3.66
C GLY A 117 7.57 -1.28 -3.97
N VAL A 118 6.82 -0.57 -3.12
CA VAL A 118 5.38 -0.33 -3.30
C VAL A 118 5.17 0.84 -4.27
N PRO A 119 4.47 0.64 -5.40
CA PRO A 119 4.41 1.65 -6.46
C PRO A 119 3.20 2.61 -6.35
N TRP A 120 2.21 2.30 -5.51
CA TRP A 120 0.96 3.03 -5.46
C TRP A 120 0.49 3.22 -4.02
N THR A 121 -0.02 4.42 -3.74
CA THR A 121 -0.70 4.71 -2.48
C THR A 121 -2.10 5.29 -2.69
N PHE A 122 -3.01 4.98 -1.77
CA PHE A 122 -4.39 5.45 -1.74
C PHE A 122 -4.53 6.80 -1.00
N SER A 123 -3.69 7.76 -1.34
CA SER A 123 -3.63 9.10 -0.73
C SER A 123 -3.44 10.15 -1.84
N PRO A 124 -3.98 11.39 -1.70
CA PRO A 124 -4.70 11.92 -0.54
C PRO A 124 -6.20 11.56 -0.51
N ALA A 125 -6.76 11.51 0.70
CA ALA A 125 -8.20 11.66 0.89
C ALA A 125 -8.55 13.16 0.78
N LEU A 126 -9.58 13.48 -0.02
CA LEU A 126 -9.98 14.86 -0.36
C LEU A 126 -11.47 15.09 -0.03
N ASP A 127 -11.97 14.37 0.95
CA ASP A 127 -13.31 14.49 1.47
C ASP A 127 -13.52 15.86 2.16
N LEU A 128 -14.73 16.39 2.05
CA LEU A 128 -15.14 17.59 2.77
C LEU A 128 -15.93 17.17 4.00
N GLY A 129 -15.24 17.11 5.14
CA GLY A 129 -15.79 16.72 6.43
C GLY A 129 -16.85 17.65 7.00
N THR A 130 -18.10 17.56 6.53
CA THR A 130 -19.20 18.45 6.99
C THR A 130 -19.81 18.05 8.33
N ASN A 131 -19.63 16.80 8.76
CA ASN A 131 -20.17 16.28 10.03
C ASN A 131 -19.02 15.68 10.87
N PRO A 132 -18.69 16.27 12.04
CA PRO A 132 -17.59 15.79 12.88
C PRO A 132 -17.84 14.42 13.52
N LEU A 133 -19.08 13.90 13.47
CA LEU A 133 -19.39 12.54 13.94
C LEU A 133 -18.89 11.45 12.98
N TRP A 134 -18.44 11.81 11.78
CA TRP A 134 -17.89 10.83 10.86
C TRP A 134 -16.52 10.33 11.36
N PRO A 135 -16.34 9.01 11.58
CA PRO A 135 -15.14 8.47 12.22
C PRO A 135 -13.84 8.66 11.43
N ARG A 136 -13.92 9.09 10.17
CA ARG A 136 -12.78 9.38 9.30
C ARG A 136 -12.54 10.89 9.09
N ILE A 137 -13.21 11.76 9.86
CA ILE A 137 -13.10 13.22 9.76
C ILE A 137 -11.66 13.75 9.83
N TRP A 138 -10.76 12.98 10.44
CA TRP A 138 -9.35 13.34 10.57
C TRP A 138 -8.51 13.08 9.30
N GLU A 139 -9.05 12.33 8.34
CA GLU A 139 -8.40 12.02 7.06
C GLU A 139 -8.64 13.06 5.96
N GLY A 140 -9.66 13.92 6.12
CA GLY A 140 -10.01 15.02 5.20
C GLY A 140 -9.48 16.39 5.59
#